data_AF-A0A858PX71-F1
#
_entry.id   AF-A0A858PX71-F1
#
_cell.length_a   1.000
_cell.length_b   1.000
_cell.length_c   1.000
_cell.angle_alpha   90.00
_cell.angle_beta   90.00
_cell.angle_gamma   90.00
#
_symmetry.space_group_name_H-M   'P 1'
#
loop_
_entity.id
_entity.type
_entity.pdbx_description
1 polymer ?
#
loop_
_entity_poly.entity_id
_entity_poly.type
_entity_poly.pdbx_seq_one_letter_code
_entity_poly.pdbx_strand_id
1 'polypeptide(L)'
;MTDKQSTAESTDQQCREKVFFPIGEVAKELGVEQYVLRFWESKFPQINPMKRRGRRLYDRGDIEVIKKIKHMLYDLGYTIKGAQMELKKQTSADKVVPRGPSRELGGLLEDLMGMRELLIKTLNGM
;
A
#
# COMPACT_ATOMS: atom_id res chain seq x y z
N MET A 1 -7.94 -50.94 -28.46
CA MET A 1 -7.59 -51.52 -27.15
C MET A 1 -6.48 -50.61 -26.59
N THR A 2 -6.86 -49.48 -25.97
CA THR A 2 -6.82 -49.23 -24.48
C THR A 2 -5.37 -49.20 -23.96
N ASP A 3 -4.83 -48.22 -23.25
CA ASP A 3 -5.21 -46.90 -22.75
C ASP A 3 -3.88 -46.17 -22.41
N LYS A 4 -3.70 -44.90 -22.78
CA LYS A 4 -3.56 -43.77 -21.83
C LYS A 4 -3.16 -44.11 -20.39
N GLN A 5 -2.00 -43.61 -19.97
CA GLN A 5 -1.71 -43.04 -18.63
C GLN A 5 -0.36 -42.29 -18.77
N SER A 6 -0.32 -40.95 -18.83
CA SER A 6 -0.60 -39.98 -17.76
C SER A 6 0.39 -40.09 -16.60
N THR A 7 1.31 -39.14 -16.50
CA THR A 7 1.60 -38.48 -15.21
C THR A 7 2.01 -37.04 -15.51
N ALA A 8 1.03 -36.14 -15.44
CA ALA A 8 1.27 -34.72 -15.30
C ALA A 8 1.81 -34.48 -13.89
N GLU A 9 3.02 -33.95 -13.79
CA GLU A 9 3.60 -33.53 -12.53
C GLU A 9 2.86 -32.29 -12.02
N SER A 10 2.18 -32.51 -10.89
CA SER A 10 1.48 -31.56 -10.06
C SER A 10 2.32 -30.30 -9.80
N THR A 11 1.87 -29.14 -10.26
CA THR A 11 2.37 -27.87 -9.73
C THR A 11 1.62 -27.58 -8.44
N ASP A 12 2.39 -27.53 -7.35
CA ASP A 12 1.95 -27.50 -5.97
C ASP A 12 0.85 -26.48 -5.67
N GLN A 13 -0.27 -27.06 -5.26
CA GLN A 13 -1.35 -26.45 -4.51
C GLN A 13 -0.82 -25.99 -3.14
N GLN A 14 -0.19 -24.80 -3.05
CA GLN A 14 -0.01 -24.15 -1.77
C GLN A 14 -1.29 -23.35 -1.44
N CYS A 15 -2.28 -24.01 -0.85
CA CYS A 15 -3.34 -23.37 -0.06
C CYS A 15 -2.72 -22.78 1.22
N ARG A 16 -1.85 -21.78 1.08
CA ARG A 16 -1.37 -20.98 2.20
C ARG A 16 -2.57 -20.16 2.68
N GLU A 17 -3.04 -20.41 3.89
CA GLU A 17 -4.12 -19.65 4.51
C GLU A 17 -3.86 -18.15 4.31
N LYS A 18 -4.75 -17.47 3.58
CA LYS A 18 -4.65 -16.03 3.38
C LYS A 18 -4.92 -15.36 4.72
N VAL A 19 -3.87 -14.83 5.33
CA VAL A 19 -3.96 -14.05 6.56
C VAL A 19 -4.43 -12.64 6.21
N PHE A 20 -5.45 -12.18 6.91
CA PHE A 20 -6.05 -10.87 6.73
C PHE A 20 -5.87 -10.01 7.98
N PHE A 21 -5.51 -8.75 7.78
CA PHE A 21 -5.22 -7.79 8.85
C PHE A 21 -6.20 -6.62 8.82
N PRO A 22 -6.80 -6.23 9.96
CA PRO A 22 -7.68 -5.08 10.02
C PRO A 22 -6.90 -3.77 9.85
N ILE A 23 -7.56 -2.74 9.30
CA ILE A 23 -6.95 -1.41 9.07
C ILE A 23 -6.22 -0.82 10.29
N GLY A 24 -6.75 -1.06 11.50
CA GLY A 24 -6.15 -0.56 12.73
C GLY A 24 -4.80 -1.22 13.05
N GLU A 25 -4.63 -2.51 12.76
CA GLU A 25 -3.34 -3.20 12.96
C GLU A 25 -2.34 -2.79 11.89
N VAL A 26 -2.76 -2.71 10.64
CA VAL A 26 -1.92 -2.27 9.52
C VAL A 26 -1.42 -0.83 9.74
N ALA A 27 -2.30 0.06 10.19
CA ALA A 27 -1.94 1.43 10.55
C ALA A 27 -0.85 1.48 11.63
N LYS A 28 -1.01 0.69 12.71
CA LYS A 28 -0.03 0.61 13.79
C LYS A 28 1.30 0.04 13.33
N GLU A 29 1.30 -1.07 12.58
CA GLU A 29 2.52 -1.69 12.06
C GLU A 29 3.32 -0.72 11.18
N LEU A 30 2.63 0.06 10.36
CA LEU A 30 3.25 0.97 9.42
C LEU A 30 3.53 2.36 10.02
N GLY A 31 3.09 2.65 11.24
CA GLY A 31 3.21 3.98 11.85
C GLY A 31 2.51 5.06 11.04
N VAL A 32 1.40 4.73 10.38
CA VAL A 32 0.57 5.68 9.63
C VAL A 32 -0.85 5.62 10.14
N GLU A 33 -1.64 6.61 9.76
CA GLU A 33 -2.97 6.79 10.36
C GLU A 33 -4.05 6.16 9.49
N GLN A 34 -5.11 5.66 10.11
CA GLN A 34 -6.11 4.86 9.40
C GLN A 34 -6.75 5.64 8.24
N TYR A 35 -6.91 6.96 8.38
CA TYR A 35 -7.47 7.78 7.31
C TYR A 35 -6.49 7.97 6.15
N VAL A 36 -5.17 7.90 6.38
CA VAL A 36 -4.14 7.93 5.33
C VAL A 36 -4.23 6.65 4.51
N LEU A 37 -4.40 5.49 5.14
CA LEU A 37 -4.64 4.22 4.44
C LEU A 37 -5.92 4.27 3.59
N ARG A 38 -7.02 4.80 4.13
CA ARG A 38 -8.27 5.00 3.37
C ARG A 38 -8.08 5.94 2.19
N PHE A 39 -7.28 6.99 2.37
CA PHE A 39 -6.95 7.90 1.29
C PHE A 39 -6.12 7.20 0.22
N TRP A 40 -5.11 6.41 0.61
CA TRP A 40 -4.29 5.64 -0.32
C TRP A 40 -5.10 4.60 -1.10
N GLU A 41 -6.08 3.91 -0.49
CA GLU A 41 -7.01 3.04 -1.23
C GLU A 41 -7.71 3.77 -2.38
N SER A 42 -8.06 5.05 -2.21
CA SER A 42 -8.72 5.84 -3.26
C SER A 42 -7.77 6.24 -4.39
N LYS A 43 -6.46 6.22 -4.16
CA LYS A 43 -5.43 6.68 -5.11
C LYS A 43 -4.69 5.52 -5.76
N PHE A 44 -4.51 4.42 -5.06
CA PHE A 44 -3.71 3.29 -5.53
C PHE A 44 -4.62 2.08 -5.70
N PRO A 45 -5.09 1.77 -6.93
CA PRO A 45 -5.96 0.62 -7.18
C PRO A 45 -5.27 -0.73 -6.90
N GLN A 46 -3.95 -0.73 -6.73
CA GLN A 46 -3.17 -1.89 -6.31
C GLN A 46 -3.43 -2.29 -4.84
N ILE A 47 -3.95 -1.38 -4.01
CA ILE A 47 -4.39 -1.68 -2.66
C ILE A 47 -5.87 -2.03 -2.74
N ASN A 48 -6.24 -3.29 -2.54
CA ASN A 48 -7.62 -3.72 -2.69
C ASN A 48 -8.09 -4.52 -1.47
N PRO A 49 -8.34 -3.84 -0.33
CA PRO A 49 -8.70 -4.52 0.90
C PRO A 49 -10.07 -5.19 0.76
N MET A 50 -10.18 -6.39 1.30
CA MET A 50 -11.45 -7.10 1.39
C MET A 50 -12.39 -6.37 2.35
N LYS A 51 -13.57 -6.00 1.86
CA LYS A 51 -14.62 -5.35 2.65
C LYS A 51 -15.53 -6.41 3.26
N ARG A 52 -15.51 -6.55 4.59
CA ARG A 52 -16.37 -7.51 5.32
C ARG A 52 -17.00 -6.83 6.53
N ARG A 53 -18.34 -6.82 6.60
CA ARG A 53 -19.12 -6.22 7.71
C ARG A 53 -18.66 -4.78 8.06
N GLY A 54 -18.44 -3.94 7.05
CA GLY A 54 -17.95 -2.56 7.22
C GLY A 54 -16.47 -2.42 7.59
N ARG A 55 -15.75 -3.53 7.83
CA ARG A 55 -14.30 -3.55 8.11
C ARG A 55 -13.51 -3.77 6.82
N ARG A 56 -12.32 -3.18 6.78
CA ARG A 56 -11.31 -3.37 5.73
C ARG A 56 -10.27 -4.34 6.24
N LEU A 57 -10.02 -5.36 5.44
CA LEU A 57 -9.09 -6.43 5.72
C LEU A 57 -8.05 -6.44 4.60
N TYR A 58 -6.80 -6.18 4.95
CA TYR A 58 -5.67 -6.19 4.02
C TYR A 58 -5.01 -7.55 4.08
N ASP A 59 -4.57 -8.07 2.94
CA ASP A 59 -3.69 -9.23 2.93
C ASP A 59 -2.21 -8.81 3.04
N ARG A 60 -1.30 -9.78 3.05
CA ARG A 60 0.14 -9.49 3.07
C ARG A 60 0.61 -8.75 1.81
N GLY A 61 0.01 -9.01 0.65
CA GLY A 61 0.36 -8.35 -0.60
C GLY A 61 -0.02 -6.87 -0.60
N ASP A 62 -1.22 -6.54 -0.11
CA ASP A 62 -1.66 -5.18 0.12
C ASP A 62 -0.66 -4.44 1.04
N ILE A 63 -0.25 -5.07 2.15
CA ILE A 63 0.70 -4.47 3.10
C ILE A 63 2.06 -4.19 2.44
N GLU A 64 2.56 -5.10 1.60
CA GLU A 64 3.81 -4.89 0.86
C GLU A 64 3.72 -3.70 -0.11
N VAL A 65 2.58 -3.57 -0.82
CA VAL A 65 2.34 -2.43 -1.70
C VAL A 65 2.26 -1.13 -0.91
N ILE A 66 1.57 -1.13 0.24
CA ILE A 66 1.47 0.03 1.12
C ILE A 66 2.85 0.44 1.65
N LYS A 67 3.72 -0.51 2.03
CA LYS A 67 5.11 -0.24 2.45
C LYS A 67 5.90 0.47 1.35
N LYS A 68 5.77 0.01 0.10
CA LYS A 68 6.41 0.66 -1.06
C LYS A 68 5.90 2.09 -1.27
N ILE A 69 4.57 2.28 -1.23
CA ILE A 69 3.96 3.61 -1.36
C ILE A 69 4.48 4.53 -0.26
N LYS A 70 4.51 4.08 0.99
CA LYS A 70 5.04 4.85 2.12
C LYS A 70 6.47 5.29 1.83
N HIS A 71 7.35 4.36 1.45
CA HIS A 71 8.74 4.66 1.14
C HIS A 71 8.86 5.72 0.04
N MET A 72 8.07 5.58 -1.03
CA MET A 72 8.11 6.53 -2.14
C MET A 72 7.63 7.93 -1.74
N LEU A 73 6.57 8.03 -0.95
CA LEU A 73 6.00 9.31 -0.57
C LEU A 73 6.83 10.02 0.52
N TYR A 74 7.27 9.28 1.55
CA TYR A 74 7.93 9.85 2.72
C TYR A 74 9.45 9.94 2.56
N ASP A 75 10.10 8.88 2.04
CA ASP A 75 11.56 8.83 1.99
C ASP A 75 12.10 9.38 0.66
N LEU A 76 11.41 9.10 -0.45
CA LEU A 76 11.83 9.53 -1.79
C LEU A 76 11.17 10.84 -2.26
N GLY A 77 10.17 11.35 -1.53
CA GLY A 77 9.47 12.60 -1.85
C GLY A 77 8.67 12.56 -3.15
N TYR A 78 8.15 11.39 -3.56
CA TYR A 78 7.30 11.27 -4.73
C TYR A 78 5.96 11.95 -4.48
N THR A 79 5.39 12.56 -5.52
CA THR A 79 3.97 12.95 -5.51
C THR A 79 3.10 11.71 -5.68
N ILE A 80 1.82 11.78 -5.29
CA ILE A 80 0.86 10.68 -5.51
C ILE A 80 0.83 10.24 -6.97
N LYS A 81 0.83 11.18 -7.92
CA LYS A 81 0.86 10.88 -9.37
C LYS A 81 2.18 10.20 -9.77
N GLY A 82 3.31 10.68 -9.27
CA GLY A 82 4.61 10.06 -9.51
C GLY A 82 4.66 8.62 -8.99
N ALA A 83 4.14 8.40 -7.79
CA ALA A 83 4.08 7.07 -7.19
C ALA A 83 3.17 6.11 -7.97
N GLN A 84 2.01 6.57 -8.42
CA GLN A 84 1.10 5.78 -9.27
C GLN A 84 1.77 5.35 -10.58
N MET A 85 2.53 6.24 -11.22
CA MET A 85 3.24 5.93 -12.46
C MET A 85 4.32 4.86 -12.22
N GLU A 86 5.10 5.02 -11.16
CA GLU A 86 6.17 4.10 -10.81
C GLU A 86 5.64 2.71 -10.41
N LEU A 87 4.55 2.64 -9.64
CA LEU A 87 3.86 1.37 -9.34
C LEU A 87 3.34 0.67 -10.61
N LYS A 88 2.82 1.42 -11.59
CA LYS A 88 2.39 0.85 -12.87
C LYS A 88 3.55 0.30 -13.69
N LYS A 89 4.71 0.96 -13.67
CA LYS A 89 5.93 0.49 -14.35
C LYS A 89 6.41 -0.84 -13.76
N GLN A 90 6.47 -0.94 -12.44
CA GLN A 90 6.89 -2.18 -11.75
C GLN A 90 5.96 -3.36 -12.05
N THR A 91 4.68 -3.12 -12.35
CA THR A 91 3.76 -4.18 -12.79
C THR A 91 3.87 -4.54 -14.27
N SER A 92 4.48 -3.70 -15.10
CA SER A 92 4.46 -3.86 -16.57
C SER A 92 5.81 -4.24 -17.20
N ALA A 93 6.95 -3.81 -16.65
CA ALA A 93 8.26 -4.30 -17.07
C ALA A 93 9.36 -3.78 -16.15
N ASP A 94 10.34 -4.65 -15.92
CA ASP A 94 11.75 -4.32 -15.87
C ASP A 94 12.11 -3.05 -16.69
N LYS A 95 12.88 -2.14 -16.08
CA LYS A 95 13.48 -0.90 -16.62
C LYS A 95 12.60 0.34 -16.85
N VAL A 96 12.95 1.40 -16.11
CA VAL A 96 13.17 2.83 -16.51
C VAL A 96 12.70 3.78 -15.39
N VAL A 97 13.67 4.27 -14.62
CA VAL A 97 13.55 5.22 -13.50
C VAL A 97 13.22 6.63 -14.01
N PRO A 98 12.13 7.28 -13.58
CA PRO A 98 11.92 8.71 -13.80
C PRO A 98 12.42 9.52 -12.59
N ARG A 99 13.18 10.58 -12.88
CA ARG A 99 13.74 11.55 -11.94
C ARG A 99 12.64 12.53 -11.46
N GLY A 100 12.43 12.66 -10.13
CA GLY A 100 11.54 13.67 -9.50
C GLY A 100 12.11 15.09 -9.62
N PRO A 101 11.32 16.20 -9.46
CA PRO A 101 10.94 16.72 -8.13
C PRO A 101 9.72 17.70 -8.04
N SER A 102 9.35 18.13 -6.81
CA SER A 102 9.12 19.55 -6.48
C SER A 102 9.29 19.75 -4.97
N ARG A 103 10.42 20.34 -4.55
CA ARG A 103 10.73 20.66 -3.14
C ARG A 103 9.64 21.49 -2.46
N GLU A 104 8.85 22.24 -3.24
CA GLU A 104 7.72 23.05 -2.77
C GLU A 104 6.54 22.22 -2.22
N LEU A 105 6.27 21.04 -2.80
CA LEU A 105 5.21 20.16 -2.27
C LEU A 105 5.64 19.39 -1.01
N GLY A 106 6.95 19.14 -0.86
CA GLY A 106 7.52 18.54 0.34
C GLY A 106 7.29 19.44 1.56
N GLY A 107 7.57 20.74 1.42
CA GLY A 107 7.30 21.72 2.47
C GLY A 107 5.82 21.81 2.83
N LEU A 108 4.92 21.80 1.84
CA LEU A 108 3.48 21.88 2.11
C LEU A 108 2.92 20.63 2.82
N LEU A 109 3.51 19.46 2.54
CA LEU A 109 3.18 18.22 3.25
C LEU A 109 3.74 18.21 4.67
N GLU A 110 4.93 18.76 4.86
CA GLU A 110 5.56 18.94 6.18
C GLU A 110 4.73 19.91 7.04
N ASP A 111 4.25 21.00 6.46
CA ASP A 111 3.33 21.96 7.08
C ASP A 111 1.98 21.30 7.42
N LEU A 112 1.40 20.53 6.50
CA LEU A 112 0.12 19.85 6.71
C LEU A 112 0.25 18.73 7.77
N MET A 113 1.39 18.05 7.81
CA MET A 113 1.71 17.05 8.83
C MET A 113 1.96 17.71 10.19
N GLY A 114 2.63 18.86 10.23
CA GLY A 114 2.81 19.65 11.45
C GLY A 114 1.49 20.19 12.00
N MET A 115 0.60 20.66 11.13
CA MET A 115 -0.76 21.06 11.51
C MET A 115 -1.58 19.90 12.07
N ARG A 116 -1.44 18.72 11.46
CA ARG A 116 -2.08 17.49 11.94
C ARG A 116 -1.56 17.10 13.32
N GLU A 117 -0.26 17.17 13.56
CA GLU A 117 0.36 16.84 14.85
C GLU A 117 -0.07 17.83 15.95
N LEU A 118 -0.14 19.12 15.60
CA LEU A 118 -0.67 20.17 16.47
C LEU A 118 -2.11 19.88 16.88
N LEU A 119 -2.99 19.57 15.94
CA LEU A 119 -4.39 19.23 16.21
C LEU A 119 -4.55 17.98 17.08
N ILE A 120 -3.69 16.97 16.89
CA ILE A 120 -3.68 15.76 17.73
C ILE A 120 -3.24 16.10 19.15
N LYS A 121 -2.26 16.98 19.31
CA LYS A 121 -1.77 17.43 20.61
C LYS A 121 -2.81 18.27 21.37
N THR A 122 -3.58 19.13 20.69
CA THR A 122 -4.66 19.89 21.32
C THR A 122 -5.86 19.02 21.70
N LEU A 123 -6.14 17.96 20.95
CA LEU A 123 -7.24 17.04 21.25
C LEU A 123 -6.90 16.03 22.36
N ASN A 124 -5.63 15.67 22.54
CA ASN A 124 -5.16 14.77 23.60
C ASN A 124 -4.65 15.50 24.85
N GLY A 125 -4.63 16.84 24.83
CA GLY A 125 -4.22 17.72 25.92
C GLY A 125 -5.37 18.42 26.65
N MET A 126 -6.62 18.04 26.34
CA MET A 126 -7.81 18.28 27.17
C MET A 126 -8.18 17.01 27.92
#